data_AF-A0A2S6GN70-F1
#
_entry.id   AF-A0A2S6GN70-F1
#
_cell.length_a   1.000
_cell.length_b   1.000
_cell.length_c   1.000
_cell.angle_alpha   90.00
_cell.angle_beta   90.00
_cell.angle_gamma   90.00
#
_symmetry.space_group_name_H-M   'P 1'
#
loop_
_entity.id
_entity.type
_entity.pdbx_description
1 polymer ?
#
loop_
_entity_poly.entity_id
_entity_poly.type
_entity_poly.pdbx_seq_one_letter_code
_entity_poly.pdbx_strand_id
1 'polypeptide(L)'
;MHTRVHRAAPAAALLLALVACSSPSTTANAPTIGAPTAAEDEQIGCLTTGGATTVPPTPQSFRATPGWKRAAEAPAADPGSPAVWAEIEHELATYQKSDYQHTTTLDRAAGNYVVDCSGWGNVLLRIAACDAYGDLVRAANATRSTSFATSCDLPTGAVEHGPYAVDWAQMLGKLQPGESNGHWTRVAKVADVVPGDVVTYALGPGASDTGHVMFAAGTPTQDATNPAEWQVPIADSTESRHGPADSRNNNPKNVDGHGIGTAAISLIVDQTGAPTNQFRWYPGAPKIDQVPAAVTLGHFTG
;
A
#
# COMPACT_ATOMS: atom_id res chain seq x y z
N MET A 1 -45.30 -12.91 53.95
CA MET A 1 -44.21 -13.42 54.82
C MET A 1 -44.07 -14.94 54.63
N HIS A 2 -43.20 -15.61 55.38
CA HIS A 2 -42.80 -17.03 55.23
C HIS A 2 -43.98 -18.02 55.37
N THR A 3 -43.90 -19.31 54.98
CA THR A 3 -42.75 -20.25 55.10
C THR A 3 -42.70 -21.36 54.04
N ARG A 4 -41.52 -22.00 53.87
CA ARG A 4 -41.27 -23.23 53.06
C ARG A 4 -41.77 -24.50 53.78
N VAL A 5 -41.87 -25.65 53.08
CA VAL A 5 -41.03 -26.87 53.32
C VAL A 5 -41.35 -28.05 52.37
N HIS A 6 -40.31 -28.84 52.08
CA HIS A 6 -40.11 -30.01 51.20
C HIS A 6 -41.19 -31.12 51.09
N ARG A 7 -41.15 -31.84 49.95
CA ARG A 7 -40.67 -33.25 49.84
C ARG A 7 -40.35 -33.65 48.38
N ALA A 8 -39.81 -34.84 48.13
CA ALA A 8 -39.18 -35.24 46.85
C ALA A 8 -39.27 -36.76 46.55
N ALA A 9 -39.00 -37.11 45.27
CA ALA A 9 -38.70 -38.47 44.75
C ALA A 9 -39.87 -39.50 44.77
N PRO A 10 -39.81 -40.65 44.04
CA PRO A 10 -38.67 -41.24 43.32
C PRO A 10 -38.92 -41.68 41.85
N ALA A 11 -37.93 -42.40 41.31
CA ALA A 11 -37.75 -42.81 39.92
C ALA A 11 -38.59 -44.01 39.43
N ALA A 12 -38.61 -44.20 38.11
CA ALA A 12 -38.63 -45.50 37.43
C ALA A 12 -37.88 -45.39 36.08
N ALA A 13 -37.42 -46.51 35.50
CA ALA A 13 -36.65 -46.55 34.25
C ALA A 13 -37.25 -47.56 33.26
N LEU A 14 -36.86 -47.47 31.98
CA LEU A 14 -37.06 -48.57 31.02
C LEU A 14 -35.93 -48.60 29.97
N LEU A 15 -35.50 -49.81 29.61
CA LEU A 15 -34.50 -50.08 28.57
C LEU A 15 -35.19 -50.29 27.21
N LEU A 16 -34.44 -50.18 26.09
CA LEU A 16 -34.64 -51.06 24.93
C LEU A 16 -33.33 -51.28 24.14
N ALA A 17 -33.29 -52.35 23.33
CA ALA A 17 -32.14 -52.87 22.60
C ALA A 17 -32.64 -53.79 21.44
N LEU A 18 -31.82 -54.31 20.50
CA LEU A 18 -30.37 -54.22 20.33
C LEU A 18 -30.03 -53.24 19.17
N VAL A 19 -29.28 -53.47 18.08
CA VAL A 19 -28.66 -54.65 17.42
C VAL A 19 -27.22 -54.27 17.01
N ALA A 20 -26.30 -55.25 16.92
CA ALA A 20 -24.96 -55.07 16.36
C ALA A 20 -24.65 -56.13 15.28
N CYS A 21 -23.84 -55.77 14.28
CA CYS A 21 -23.26 -56.69 13.30
C CYS A 21 -21.79 -56.32 12.99
N SER A 22 -21.00 -57.34 12.69
CA SER A 22 -19.56 -57.35 12.36
C SER A 22 -19.18 -56.44 11.16
N SER A 23 -17.93 -56.04 10.90
CA SER A 23 -16.68 -56.82 10.90
C SER A 23 -15.41 -55.94 11.01
N PRO A 24 -14.20 -56.53 11.24
CA PRO A 24 -12.98 -55.77 11.53
C PRO A 24 -12.19 -55.31 10.29
N SER A 25 -11.46 -54.20 10.42
CA SER A 25 -10.43 -53.75 9.47
C SER A 25 -9.20 -53.16 10.19
N THR A 26 -8.05 -53.72 9.83
CA THR A 26 -6.67 -53.21 9.79
C THR A 26 -6.30 -51.89 10.49
N THR A 27 -5.19 -51.93 11.25
CA THR A 27 -4.46 -50.77 11.78
C THR A 27 -3.91 -49.85 10.69
N ALA A 28 -4.18 -48.54 10.81
CA ALA A 28 -3.37 -47.48 10.22
C ALA A 28 -3.35 -46.27 11.18
N ASN A 29 -2.18 -45.70 11.44
CA ASN A 29 -2.08 -44.48 12.23
C ASN A 29 -2.60 -43.31 11.39
N ALA A 30 -3.71 -42.70 11.80
CA ALA A 30 -4.11 -41.42 11.24
C ALA A 30 -3.09 -40.35 11.64
N PRO A 31 -2.58 -39.52 10.71
CA PRO A 31 -1.79 -38.37 11.09
C PRO A 31 -2.67 -37.39 11.87
N THR A 32 -2.17 -36.90 13.00
CA THR A 32 -2.83 -35.81 13.72
C THR A 32 -2.83 -34.58 12.82
N ILE A 33 -3.97 -34.24 12.24
CA ILE A 33 -4.16 -32.94 11.59
C ILE A 33 -4.13 -31.91 12.73
N GLY A 34 -2.97 -31.29 12.92
CA GLY A 34 -2.85 -30.13 13.79
C GLY A 34 -3.76 -29.03 13.27
N ALA A 35 -4.53 -28.42 14.16
CA ALA A 35 -5.16 -27.15 13.84
C ALA A 35 -4.05 -26.15 13.44
N PRO A 36 -4.25 -25.30 12.42
CA PRO A 36 -3.27 -24.28 12.06
C PRO A 36 -3.06 -23.36 13.28
N THR A 37 -1.88 -23.43 13.87
CA THR A 37 -1.47 -22.50 14.93
C THR A 37 -1.29 -21.13 14.30
N ALA A 38 -2.25 -20.24 14.52
CA ALA A 38 -2.15 -18.82 14.14
C ALA A 38 -1.03 -18.16 14.96
N ALA A 39 0.19 -18.30 14.43
CA ALA A 39 1.45 -17.85 15.00
C ALA A 39 2.51 -17.69 13.88
N GLU A 40 2.07 -17.26 12.70
CA GLU A 40 2.91 -16.45 11.82
C GLU A 40 2.84 -15.03 12.38
N ASP A 41 3.98 -14.39 12.61
CA ASP A 41 4.01 -13.03 13.18
C ASP A 41 3.28 -12.06 12.25
N GLU A 42 2.30 -11.32 12.76
CA GLU A 42 1.72 -10.14 12.07
C GLU A 42 2.75 -8.98 12.06
N GLN A 43 3.84 -9.17 11.32
CA GLN A 43 4.81 -8.13 10.97
C GLN A 43 4.23 -7.23 9.87
N ILE A 44 3.00 -6.76 10.10
CA ILE A 44 2.17 -6.01 9.16
C ILE A 44 2.54 -4.53 9.19
N GLY A 45 2.90 -4.02 8.00
CA GLY A 45 3.39 -2.67 7.78
C GLY A 45 4.88 -2.54 8.12
N CYS A 46 5.59 -1.68 7.40
CA CYS A 46 7.05 -1.47 7.45
C CYS A 46 7.57 -0.81 8.76
N LEU A 47 6.87 -1.00 9.88
CA LEU A 47 7.12 -0.44 11.20
C LEU A 47 8.09 -1.31 12.05
N THR A 48 9.15 -1.83 11.43
CA THR A 48 10.19 -2.63 12.10
C THR A 48 11.24 -1.72 12.75
N THR A 49 10.94 -1.19 13.94
CA THR A 49 11.83 -0.30 14.69
C THR A 49 13.03 -1.04 15.32
N GLY A 50 14.01 -1.43 14.51
CA GLY A 50 15.34 -1.87 14.98
C GLY A 50 16.13 -2.75 14.00
N GLY A 51 17.47 -2.61 14.02
CA GLY A 51 18.37 -3.59 13.38
C GLY A 51 19.10 -3.15 12.11
N ALA A 52 19.60 -1.91 12.02
CA ALA A 52 20.32 -1.43 10.83
C ALA A 52 21.60 -2.23 10.52
N THR A 53 21.65 -2.86 9.34
CA THR A 53 22.86 -3.44 8.73
C THR A 53 23.23 -2.66 7.47
N THR A 54 24.42 -2.07 7.46
CA THR A 54 24.87 -1.17 6.39
C THR A 54 25.53 -1.92 5.23
N VAL A 55 24.94 -1.88 4.04
CA VAL A 55 25.60 -2.25 2.78
C VAL A 55 25.61 -1.03 1.85
N PRO A 56 26.78 -0.46 1.49
CA PRO A 56 26.85 0.69 0.59
C PRO A 56 26.65 0.26 -0.87
N PRO A 57 25.80 0.93 -1.66
CA PRO A 57 25.67 0.64 -3.08
C PRO A 57 26.90 1.15 -3.86
N THR A 58 27.53 0.28 -4.65
CA THR A 58 28.62 0.64 -5.57
C THR A 58 28.05 1.34 -6.81
N PRO A 59 28.45 2.59 -7.13
CA PRO A 59 27.98 3.26 -8.34
C PRO A 59 28.61 2.63 -9.59
N GLN A 60 27.80 2.01 -10.44
CA GLN A 60 28.22 1.55 -11.77
C GLN A 60 27.77 2.53 -12.85
N SER A 61 28.72 3.01 -13.65
CA SER A 61 28.45 3.90 -14.78
C SER A 61 28.31 3.11 -16.08
N PHE A 62 27.16 3.27 -16.75
CA PHE A 62 26.91 2.68 -18.07
C PHE A 62 26.69 3.77 -19.13
N ARG A 63 27.10 3.48 -20.36
CA ARG A 63 26.99 4.41 -21.50
C ARG A 63 25.61 4.31 -22.13
N ALA A 64 24.95 5.44 -22.35
CA ALA A 64 23.70 5.47 -23.09
C ALA A 64 23.90 5.11 -24.57
N THR A 65 22.94 4.37 -25.13
CA THR A 65 22.77 4.21 -26.59
C THR A 65 21.50 4.98 -26.98
N PRO A 66 21.52 5.89 -27.96
CA PRO A 66 20.41 6.79 -28.20
C PRO A 66 19.30 6.18 -29.07
N GLY A 67 18.04 6.46 -28.73
CA GLY A 67 17.02 6.72 -29.75
C GLY A 67 15.72 5.92 -29.70
N TRP A 68 14.80 6.32 -28.84
CA TRP A 68 13.39 6.43 -29.26
C TRP A 68 12.85 7.83 -28.94
N LYS A 69 12.54 8.59 -30.00
CA LYS A 69 11.70 9.79 -29.92
C LYS A 69 10.37 9.46 -30.57
N ARG A 70 9.27 9.55 -29.82
CA ARG A 70 7.96 9.82 -30.45
C ARG A 70 8.01 11.22 -31.07
N ALA A 71 7.26 11.42 -32.15
CA ALA A 71 7.05 12.75 -32.68
C ALA A 71 6.29 13.58 -31.64
N ALA A 72 6.69 14.83 -31.44
CA ALA A 72 6.02 15.73 -30.51
C ALA A 72 4.72 16.26 -31.13
N GLU A 73 3.60 15.70 -30.68
CA GLU A 73 2.31 16.39 -30.72
C GLU A 73 2.30 17.44 -29.61
N ALA A 74 1.57 18.55 -29.77
CA ALA A 74 1.55 19.60 -28.75
C ALA A 74 0.89 19.06 -27.48
N PRO A 75 1.43 19.34 -26.27
CA PRO A 75 0.84 18.84 -25.04
C PRO A 75 -0.58 19.40 -24.89
N ALA A 76 -1.54 18.50 -24.71
CA ALA A 76 -2.76 18.85 -24.00
C ALA A 76 -2.39 19.33 -22.59
N ALA A 77 -3.24 20.14 -21.96
CA ALA A 77 -3.10 20.42 -20.54
C ALA A 77 -3.04 19.10 -19.77
N ASP A 78 -2.08 18.99 -18.85
CA ASP A 78 -1.83 17.76 -18.10
C ASP A 78 -3.11 17.41 -17.32
N PRO A 79 -3.71 16.21 -17.51
CA PRO A 79 -4.94 15.86 -16.83
C PRO A 79 -4.81 15.78 -15.30
N GLY A 80 -3.60 15.82 -14.73
CA GLY A 80 -3.38 15.75 -13.29
C GLY A 80 -3.64 14.36 -12.73
N SER A 81 -4.37 14.24 -11.61
CA SER A 81 -4.67 12.94 -11.00
C SER A 81 -5.33 11.94 -11.98
N PRO A 82 -6.29 12.34 -12.85
CA PRO A 82 -6.75 11.53 -13.98
C PRO A 82 -5.67 10.95 -14.90
N ALA A 83 -4.54 11.63 -15.14
CA ALA A 83 -3.42 11.09 -15.93
C ALA A 83 -2.66 10.02 -15.15
N VAL A 84 -2.37 10.31 -13.88
CA VAL A 84 -1.71 9.38 -12.96
C VAL A 84 -2.55 8.11 -12.81
N TRP A 85 -3.88 8.24 -12.70
CA TRP A 85 -4.81 7.12 -12.68
C TRP A 85 -4.80 6.31 -13.98
N ALA A 86 -4.85 6.96 -15.14
CA ALA A 86 -4.83 6.26 -16.43
C ALA A 86 -3.53 5.46 -16.65
N GLU A 87 -2.39 5.94 -16.13
CA GLU A 87 -1.13 5.20 -16.13
C GLU A 87 -1.14 4.06 -15.09
N ILE A 88 -1.70 4.25 -13.90
CA ILE A 88 -1.91 3.16 -12.92
C ILE A 88 -2.76 2.03 -13.54
N GLU A 89 -3.88 2.36 -14.20
CA GLU A 89 -4.69 1.38 -14.94
C GLU A 89 -3.89 0.69 -16.05
N HIS A 90 -3.03 1.42 -16.77
CA HIS A 90 -2.19 0.87 -17.82
C HIS A 90 -1.16 -0.13 -17.27
N GLU A 91 -0.38 0.23 -16.25
CA GLU A 91 0.63 -0.68 -15.69
C GLU A 91 -0.02 -1.88 -15.02
N LEU A 92 -1.11 -1.71 -14.26
CA LEU A 92 -1.87 -2.81 -13.65
C LEU A 92 -2.46 -3.79 -14.68
N ALA A 93 -2.92 -3.30 -15.82
CA ALA A 93 -3.43 -4.15 -16.90
C ALA A 93 -2.30 -4.88 -17.66
N THR A 94 -1.10 -4.28 -17.77
CA THR A 94 -0.05 -4.74 -18.69
C THR A 94 1.13 -5.45 -18.06
N TYR A 95 1.39 -5.30 -16.75
CA TYR A 95 2.53 -5.96 -16.11
C TYR A 95 2.47 -7.49 -16.23
N GLN A 96 3.63 -8.12 -16.38
CA GLN A 96 3.82 -9.57 -16.45
C GLN A 96 4.66 -10.08 -15.27
N LYS A 97 5.52 -9.23 -14.71
CA LYS A 97 6.23 -9.48 -13.45
C LYS A 97 6.30 -8.20 -12.62
N SER A 98 6.02 -8.29 -11.32
CA SER A 98 6.42 -7.26 -10.36
C SER A 98 7.05 -7.86 -9.10
N ASP A 99 7.89 -7.08 -8.44
CA ASP A 99 8.74 -7.46 -7.30
C ASP A 99 9.07 -6.19 -6.50
N TYR A 100 9.13 -6.28 -5.17
CA TYR A 100 9.42 -5.13 -4.30
C TYR A 100 10.89 -5.10 -3.92
N GLN A 101 11.61 -4.08 -4.39
CA GLN A 101 13.02 -3.88 -4.04
C GLN A 101 13.35 -2.39 -4.03
N HIS A 102 14.28 -1.98 -3.14
CA HIS A 102 14.79 -0.60 -3.02
C HIS A 102 15.69 -0.14 -4.18
N THR A 103 15.49 -0.69 -5.38
CA THR A 103 16.16 -0.28 -6.62
C THR A 103 15.15 -0.34 -7.77
N THR A 104 14.94 0.79 -8.45
CA THR A 104 14.05 0.89 -9.61
C THR A 104 14.68 0.23 -10.84
N THR A 105 14.13 -0.90 -11.28
CA THR A 105 14.52 -1.57 -12.54
C THR A 105 13.27 -1.90 -13.36
N LEU A 106 13.23 -1.40 -14.60
CA LEU A 106 12.04 -1.43 -15.46
C LEU A 106 12.32 -2.10 -16.80
N ASP A 107 11.34 -2.87 -17.26
CA ASP A 107 11.12 -3.11 -18.69
C ASP A 107 9.63 -3.01 -18.98
N ARG A 108 9.15 -1.77 -19.16
CA ARG A 108 7.73 -1.47 -19.42
C ARG A 108 7.21 -2.14 -20.69
N ALA A 109 8.08 -2.41 -21.68
CA ALA A 109 7.71 -3.10 -22.91
C ALA A 109 7.47 -4.60 -22.71
N ALA A 110 8.18 -5.22 -21.77
CA ALA A 110 7.92 -6.60 -21.33
C ALA A 110 6.98 -6.69 -20.11
N GLY A 111 6.56 -5.57 -19.53
CA GLY A 111 5.75 -5.50 -18.32
C GLY A 111 6.48 -5.93 -17.04
N ASN A 112 7.80 -5.72 -16.95
CA ASN A 112 8.60 -6.06 -15.76
C ASN A 112 8.84 -4.82 -14.88
N TYR A 113 8.46 -4.88 -13.61
CA TYR A 113 8.55 -3.78 -12.67
C TYR A 113 9.16 -4.22 -11.32
N VAL A 114 10.44 -3.97 -11.13
CA VAL A 114 11.13 -4.15 -9.84
C VAL A 114 11.23 -2.77 -9.18
N VAL A 115 10.39 -2.51 -8.18
CA VAL A 115 10.14 -1.15 -7.64
C VAL A 115 9.64 -1.20 -6.19
N ASP A 116 10.14 -0.30 -5.34
CA ASP A 116 9.46 0.03 -4.07
C ASP A 116 8.34 1.08 -4.27
N CYS A 117 7.68 1.49 -3.19
CA CYS A 117 6.53 2.39 -3.24
C CYS A 117 6.86 3.76 -3.86
N SER A 118 7.96 4.37 -3.42
CA SER A 118 8.45 5.63 -3.96
C SER A 118 9.03 5.47 -5.36
N GLY A 119 9.76 4.38 -5.60
CA GLY A 119 10.30 4.05 -6.92
C GLY A 119 9.20 3.90 -7.98
N TRP A 120 8.07 3.28 -7.63
CA TRP A 120 6.91 3.18 -8.52
C TRP A 120 6.20 4.52 -8.69
N GLY A 121 5.95 5.26 -7.59
CA GLY A 121 5.35 6.60 -7.67
C GLY A 121 6.16 7.57 -8.55
N ASN A 122 7.49 7.53 -8.46
CA ASN A 122 8.38 8.32 -9.30
C ASN A 122 8.33 7.90 -10.78
N VAL A 123 8.03 6.62 -11.08
CA VAL A 123 7.80 6.16 -12.45
C VAL A 123 6.48 6.70 -13.00
N LEU A 124 5.38 6.54 -12.25
CA LEU A 124 4.06 7.06 -12.64
C LEU A 124 4.11 8.54 -12.95
N LEU A 125 4.68 9.38 -12.08
CA LEU A 125 4.73 10.82 -12.31
C LEU A 125 5.64 11.22 -13.47
N ARG A 126 6.77 10.52 -13.72
CA ARG A 126 7.60 10.79 -14.91
C ARG A 126 6.84 10.54 -16.22
N ILE A 127 5.86 9.63 -16.23
CA ILE A 127 5.08 9.32 -17.44
C ILE A 127 3.87 10.25 -17.55
N ALA A 128 3.12 10.41 -16.46
CA ALA A 128 1.79 11.01 -16.46
C ALA A 128 1.78 12.48 -16.06
N ALA A 129 2.69 12.92 -15.18
CA ALA A 129 2.69 14.25 -14.56
C ALA A 129 4.12 14.79 -14.38
N CYS A 130 4.85 14.95 -15.49
CA CYS A 130 6.30 15.16 -15.49
C CYS A 130 6.74 16.44 -14.75
N ASP A 131 5.98 17.53 -14.84
CA ASP A 131 6.29 18.76 -14.12
C ASP A 131 6.00 18.66 -12.61
N ALA A 132 5.02 17.84 -12.20
CA ALA A 132 4.79 17.49 -10.80
C ALA A 132 5.94 16.65 -10.22
N TYR A 133 6.46 15.68 -10.97
CA TYR A 133 7.71 14.99 -10.61
C TYR A 133 8.87 15.99 -10.47
N GLY A 134 8.96 16.97 -11.38
CA GLY A 134 9.92 18.06 -11.31
C GLY A 134 9.83 18.88 -10.01
N ASP A 135 8.62 19.22 -9.56
CA ASP A 135 8.40 19.94 -8.28
C ASP A 135 8.82 19.11 -7.07
N LEU A 136 8.46 17.83 -7.03
CA LEU A 136 8.86 16.89 -5.98
C LEU A 136 10.38 16.74 -5.89
N VAL A 137 11.07 16.59 -7.03
CA VAL A 137 12.54 16.55 -7.08
C VAL A 137 13.16 17.84 -6.58
N ARG A 138 12.63 19.00 -6.97
CA ARG A 138 13.08 20.31 -6.46
C ARG A 138 12.93 20.40 -4.94
N ALA A 139 11.79 19.97 -4.40
CA ALA A 139 11.52 19.96 -2.96
C ALA A 139 12.42 18.99 -2.18
N ALA A 140 12.64 17.77 -2.70
CA ALA A 140 13.50 16.75 -2.10
C ALA A 140 14.96 17.21 -2.07
N ASN A 141 15.51 17.64 -3.21
CA ASN A 141 16.89 18.13 -3.33
C ASN A 141 17.16 19.33 -2.40
N ALA A 142 16.22 20.28 -2.31
CA ALA A 142 16.33 21.41 -1.39
C ALA A 142 16.23 21.02 0.10
N THR A 143 15.54 19.93 0.44
CA THR A 143 15.32 19.51 1.84
C THR A 143 16.39 18.53 2.34
N ARG A 144 16.91 17.65 1.47
CA ARG A 144 17.85 16.57 1.81
C ARG A 144 19.29 16.78 1.30
N SER A 145 19.55 17.86 0.55
CA SER A 145 20.82 18.07 -0.18
C SER A 145 21.17 16.93 -1.15
N THR A 146 20.14 16.29 -1.72
CA THR A 146 20.27 15.29 -2.80
C THR A 146 20.42 15.97 -4.16
N SER A 147 20.80 15.18 -5.17
CA SER A 147 20.99 15.62 -6.56
C SER A 147 20.17 14.78 -7.54
N PHE A 148 18.92 14.46 -7.18
CA PHE A 148 18.03 13.70 -8.06
C PHE A 148 17.75 14.45 -9.37
N ALA A 149 17.65 13.73 -10.48
CA ALA A 149 17.36 14.30 -11.78
C ALA A 149 15.86 14.62 -11.94
N THR A 150 15.55 15.81 -12.45
CA THR A 150 14.20 16.18 -12.91
C THR A 150 13.86 15.61 -14.30
N SER A 151 14.60 14.60 -14.79
CA SER A 151 14.26 13.98 -16.08
C SER A 151 13.13 12.98 -15.95
N CYS A 152 12.29 12.95 -16.98
CA CYS A 152 11.20 12.01 -17.19
C CYS A 152 11.57 10.89 -18.17
N ASP A 153 12.84 10.83 -18.61
CA ASP A 153 13.38 9.70 -19.37
C ASP A 153 13.35 8.42 -18.52
N LEU A 154 12.60 7.41 -18.98
CA LEU A 154 12.56 6.08 -18.37
C LEU A 154 13.21 5.03 -19.31
N PRO A 155 14.52 4.76 -19.16
CA PRO A 155 15.19 3.72 -19.93
C PRO A 155 14.80 2.30 -19.45
N THR A 156 14.94 1.32 -20.33
CA THR A 156 14.91 -0.11 -19.95
C THR A 156 16.17 -0.45 -19.13
N GLY A 157 16.00 -1.20 -18.04
CA GLY A 157 17.06 -1.54 -17.10
C GLY A 157 16.96 -0.74 -15.80
N ALA A 158 18.10 -0.45 -15.18
CA ALA A 158 18.16 0.33 -13.96
C ALA A 158 17.83 1.82 -14.23
N VAL A 159 16.95 2.37 -13.39
CA VAL A 159 16.49 3.77 -13.45
C VAL A 159 16.89 4.47 -12.16
N GLU A 160 17.12 5.79 -12.22
CA GLU A 160 17.33 6.58 -11.01
C GLU A 160 16.08 6.51 -10.11
N HIS A 161 16.24 6.10 -8.85
CA HIS A 161 15.13 5.96 -7.92
C HIS A 161 14.30 7.25 -7.78
N GLY A 162 14.97 8.39 -7.57
CA GLY A 162 14.33 9.67 -7.29
C GLY A 162 13.96 9.86 -5.80
N PRO A 163 13.05 10.81 -5.49
CA PRO A 163 12.60 11.12 -4.12
C PRO A 163 12.00 9.92 -3.35
N TYR A 164 12.23 9.85 -2.03
CA TYR A 164 11.73 8.77 -1.17
C TYR A 164 10.36 9.12 -0.57
N ALA A 165 9.61 8.15 -0.03
CA ALA A 165 8.27 8.39 0.54
C ALA A 165 8.20 9.55 1.54
N VAL A 166 9.24 9.73 2.37
CA VAL A 166 9.37 10.88 3.28
C VAL A 166 9.35 12.24 2.56
N ASP A 167 9.91 12.35 1.35
CA ASP A 167 9.95 13.60 0.57
C ASP A 167 8.56 14.01 0.08
N TRP A 168 7.73 13.03 -0.31
CA TRP A 168 6.33 13.27 -0.72
C TRP A 168 5.52 13.83 0.46
N ALA A 169 5.58 13.13 1.60
CA ALA A 169 4.89 13.54 2.83
C ALA A 169 5.44 14.86 3.41
N GLN A 170 6.74 15.13 3.30
CA GLN A 170 7.33 16.41 3.72
C GLN A 170 7.00 17.57 2.77
N MET A 171 6.81 17.33 1.48
CA MET A 171 6.39 18.37 0.55
C MET A 171 4.92 18.75 0.79
N LEU A 172 4.01 17.76 0.77
CA LEU A 172 2.58 17.98 1.06
C LEU A 172 2.37 18.52 2.48
N GLY A 173 3.16 18.06 3.44
CA GLY A 173 3.11 18.50 4.84
C GLY A 173 3.40 19.99 5.05
N LYS A 174 4.12 20.66 4.12
CA LYS A 174 4.41 22.10 4.17
C LYS A 174 3.22 22.97 3.73
N LEU A 175 2.33 22.44 2.91
CA LEU A 175 1.14 23.14 2.40
C LEU A 175 0.01 23.11 3.43
N GLN A 176 -0.83 24.14 3.48
CA GLN A 176 -2.11 24.10 4.20
C GLN A 176 -3.14 23.25 3.43
N PRO A 177 -4.17 22.70 4.11
CA PRO A 177 -5.29 22.02 3.43
C PRO A 177 -5.95 22.95 2.40
N GLY A 178 -5.99 22.51 1.13
CA GLY A 178 -6.48 23.31 0.00
C GLY A 178 -5.47 24.30 -0.60
N GLU A 179 -4.23 24.35 -0.12
CA GLU A 179 -3.14 25.12 -0.73
C GLU A 179 -2.47 24.34 -1.87
N SER A 180 -2.08 25.07 -2.92
CA SER A 180 -1.36 24.55 -4.09
C SER A 180 0.05 25.14 -4.20
N ASN A 181 1.02 24.34 -4.65
CA ASN A 181 2.38 24.78 -4.94
C ASN A 181 2.92 24.02 -6.16
N GLY A 182 3.14 24.73 -7.26
CA GLY A 182 3.38 24.08 -8.56
C GLY A 182 2.19 23.20 -8.94
N HIS A 183 2.47 21.97 -9.38
CA HIS A 183 1.47 21.03 -9.91
C HIS A 183 0.82 20.15 -8.82
N TRP A 184 0.90 20.59 -7.56
CA TRP A 184 0.47 19.84 -6.38
C TRP A 184 -0.50 20.67 -5.53
N THR A 185 -1.60 20.06 -5.11
CA THR A 185 -2.55 20.63 -4.14
C THR A 185 -2.73 19.68 -2.96
N ARG A 186 -2.64 20.17 -1.72
CA ARG A 186 -2.90 19.33 -0.53
C ARG A 186 -4.40 19.13 -0.35
N VAL A 187 -4.87 17.88 -0.51
CA VAL A 187 -6.29 17.54 -0.30
C VAL A 187 -6.61 17.61 1.19
N ALA A 188 -7.76 18.22 1.52
CA ALA A 188 -8.12 18.54 2.89
C ALA A 188 -8.77 17.37 3.65
N LYS A 189 -9.54 16.53 2.97
CA LYS A 189 -10.35 15.46 3.58
C LYS A 189 -10.30 14.19 2.75
N VAL A 190 -10.50 13.04 3.40
CA VAL A 190 -10.58 11.75 2.69
C VAL A 190 -11.78 11.69 1.72
N ALA A 191 -12.87 12.40 2.03
CA ALA A 191 -14.04 12.51 1.16
C ALA A 191 -13.79 13.25 -0.18
N ASP A 192 -12.74 14.07 -0.25
CA ASP A 192 -12.41 14.93 -1.40
C ASP A 192 -11.40 14.26 -2.35
N VAL A 193 -10.93 13.04 -2.03
CA VAL A 193 -9.91 12.28 -2.77
C VAL A 193 -10.50 11.63 -4.03
N VAL A 194 -9.80 11.76 -5.15
CA VAL A 194 -10.16 11.17 -6.46
C VAL A 194 -9.12 10.14 -6.92
N PRO A 195 -9.46 9.23 -7.86
CA PRO A 195 -8.49 8.29 -8.42
C PRO A 195 -7.25 9.00 -8.98
N GLY A 196 -6.08 8.44 -8.69
CA GLY A 196 -4.77 9.01 -9.04
C GLY A 196 -4.19 10.02 -8.05
N ASP A 197 -4.95 10.48 -7.06
CA ASP A 197 -4.42 11.25 -5.92
C ASP A 197 -3.44 10.38 -5.10
N VAL A 198 -2.46 11.01 -4.44
CA VAL A 198 -1.52 10.32 -3.56
C VAL A 198 -2.00 10.31 -2.10
N VAL A 199 -1.78 9.17 -1.44
CA VAL A 199 -1.90 8.96 0.01
C VAL A 199 -0.51 8.57 0.53
N THR A 200 0.08 9.37 1.40
CA THR A 200 1.47 9.16 1.86
C THR A 200 1.71 9.62 3.29
N TYR A 201 2.63 8.95 3.98
CA TYR A 201 3.09 9.28 5.32
C TYR A 201 4.61 9.06 5.44
N ALA A 202 5.23 9.68 6.45
CA ALA A 202 6.64 9.46 6.80
C ALA A 202 6.78 8.78 8.17
N LEU A 203 7.77 7.91 8.34
CA LEU A 203 8.09 7.27 9.63
C LEU A 203 8.99 8.11 10.54
N GLY A 204 9.60 9.17 10.01
CA GLY A 204 10.41 10.13 10.78
C GLY A 204 11.84 9.68 11.09
N PRO A 205 12.60 10.48 11.87
CA PRO A 205 14.01 10.20 12.15
C PRO A 205 14.22 8.95 12.99
N GLY A 206 15.17 8.09 12.58
CA GLY A 206 15.54 6.87 13.32
C GLY A 206 14.75 5.62 12.94
N ALA A 207 13.75 5.72 12.07
CA ALA A 207 13.16 4.58 11.40
C ALA A 207 14.14 3.94 10.39
N SER A 208 13.95 2.65 10.12
CA SER A 208 14.64 1.86 9.09
C SER A 208 14.17 2.23 7.67
N ASP A 209 12.87 2.50 7.54
CA ASP A 209 12.20 2.94 6.32
C ASP A 209 11.78 4.43 6.44
N THR A 210 11.55 5.07 5.29
CA THR A 210 11.23 6.49 5.18
C THR A 210 9.75 6.80 5.36
N GLY A 211 8.85 5.91 4.96
CA GLY A 211 7.41 6.19 4.83
C GLY A 211 6.71 5.19 3.90
N HIS A 212 5.51 5.53 3.42
CA HIS A 212 4.87 4.79 2.31
C HIS A 212 4.24 5.77 1.31
N VAL A 213 4.12 5.34 0.05
CA VAL A 213 3.43 6.06 -1.04
C VAL A 213 2.43 5.11 -1.68
N MET A 214 1.16 5.49 -1.64
CA MET A 214 0.04 4.79 -2.26
C MET A 214 -0.73 5.79 -3.12
N PHE A 215 -1.41 5.33 -4.16
CA PHE A 215 -2.30 6.16 -4.98
C PHE A 215 -3.73 5.70 -4.81
N ALA A 216 -4.68 6.63 -4.78
CA ALA A 216 -6.10 6.30 -4.70
C ALA A 216 -6.54 5.57 -5.98
N ALA A 217 -7.14 4.39 -5.82
CA ALA A 217 -7.63 3.54 -6.91
C ALA A 217 -9.15 3.55 -7.06
N GLY A 218 -9.81 4.54 -6.45
CA GLY A 218 -11.26 4.67 -6.39
C GLY A 218 -11.66 5.76 -5.41
N THR A 219 -12.93 6.18 -5.47
CA THR A 219 -13.51 7.11 -4.49
C THR A 219 -13.58 6.44 -3.10
N PRO A 220 -13.07 7.07 -2.04
CA PRO A 220 -13.18 6.53 -0.69
C PRO A 220 -14.62 6.41 -0.19
N THR A 221 -14.86 5.43 0.69
CA THR A 221 -16.17 5.20 1.33
C THR A 221 -16.05 5.29 2.85
N GLN A 222 -16.91 6.08 3.48
CA GLN A 222 -16.99 6.16 4.93
C GLN A 222 -17.51 4.85 5.50
N ASP A 223 -16.93 4.36 6.61
CA ASP A 223 -17.43 3.15 7.25
C ASP A 223 -18.80 3.42 7.92
N ALA A 224 -19.80 2.61 7.55
CA ALA A 224 -21.17 2.78 8.01
C ALA A 224 -21.37 2.47 9.51
N THR A 225 -20.39 1.85 10.17
CA THR A 225 -20.39 1.55 11.60
C THR A 225 -19.47 2.47 12.41
N ASN A 226 -18.41 2.99 11.80
CA ASN A 226 -17.50 3.97 12.39
C ASN A 226 -17.27 5.17 11.46
N PRO A 227 -18.01 6.29 11.60
CA PRO A 227 -17.84 7.46 10.74
C PRO A 227 -16.48 8.17 10.89
N ALA A 228 -15.65 7.80 11.87
CA ALA A 228 -14.26 8.25 11.97
C ALA A 228 -13.27 7.39 11.15
N GLU A 229 -13.73 6.36 10.45
CA GLU A 229 -12.92 5.56 9.51
C GLU A 229 -13.45 5.69 8.08
N TRP A 230 -12.51 5.79 7.13
CA TRP A 230 -12.78 5.82 5.69
C TRP A 230 -11.96 4.75 4.99
N GLN A 231 -12.63 3.87 4.26
CA GLN A 231 -12.01 2.86 3.42
C GLN A 231 -11.56 3.55 2.12
N VAL A 232 -10.25 3.57 1.86
CA VAL A 232 -9.64 4.15 0.67
C VAL A 232 -9.16 3.01 -0.22
N PRO A 233 -9.73 2.80 -1.42
CA PRO A 233 -9.15 1.92 -2.42
C PRO A 233 -7.78 2.46 -2.85
N ILE A 234 -6.77 1.62 -2.92
CA ILE A 234 -5.40 2.01 -3.26
C ILE A 234 -4.77 1.14 -4.35
N ALA A 235 -3.82 1.73 -5.06
CA ALA A 235 -2.78 1.05 -5.84
C ALA A 235 -1.41 1.49 -5.31
N ASP A 236 -0.48 0.56 -5.16
CA ASP A 236 0.84 0.82 -4.60
C ASP A 236 1.89 -0.21 -5.06
N SER A 237 3.13 -0.11 -4.56
CA SER A 237 4.08 -1.22 -4.56
C SER A 237 4.53 -1.50 -3.12
N THR A 238 4.41 -2.75 -2.65
CA THR A 238 4.74 -3.12 -1.26
C THR A 238 5.26 -4.55 -1.14
N GLU A 239 6.04 -4.81 -0.09
CA GLU A 239 6.39 -6.14 0.42
C GLU A 239 5.26 -6.70 1.31
N SER A 240 4.64 -5.84 2.13
CA SER A 240 3.56 -6.21 3.05
C SER A 240 2.18 -6.12 2.36
N ARG A 241 1.56 -7.25 2.02
CA ARG A 241 0.21 -7.27 1.44
C ARG A 241 -0.85 -6.63 2.35
N HIS A 242 -1.78 -5.90 1.76
CA HIS A 242 -2.89 -5.21 2.41
C HIS A 242 -4.06 -6.16 2.74
N GLY A 243 -3.78 -7.19 3.53
CA GLY A 243 -4.77 -8.14 4.03
C GLY A 243 -5.38 -9.07 2.97
N PRO A 244 -6.52 -9.72 3.27
CA PRO A 244 -7.09 -10.80 2.44
C PRO A 244 -7.62 -10.38 1.06
N ALA A 245 -7.83 -9.07 0.83
CA ALA A 245 -8.41 -8.54 -0.41
C ALA A 245 -7.37 -7.97 -1.38
N ASP A 246 -6.08 -7.93 -1.01
CA ASP A 246 -5.00 -7.44 -1.86
C ASP A 246 -4.85 -8.28 -3.14
N SER A 247 -4.75 -7.63 -4.30
CA SER A 247 -4.67 -8.25 -5.63
C SER A 247 -3.41 -9.09 -5.88
N ARG A 248 -2.40 -8.99 -5.00
CA ARG A 248 -1.17 -9.79 -5.02
C ARG A 248 -1.39 -11.21 -4.47
N ASN A 249 -2.45 -11.42 -3.68
CA ASN A 249 -2.75 -12.71 -3.07
C ASN A 249 -2.98 -13.79 -4.15
N ASN A 250 -2.07 -14.76 -4.21
CA ASN A 250 -2.06 -15.86 -5.20
C ASN A 250 -1.85 -15.41 -6.67
N ASN A 251 -1.36 -14.19 -6.91
CA ASN A 251 -1.10 -13.69 -8.25
C ASN A 251 0.33 -14.06 -8.70
N PRO A 252 0.50 -14.96 -9.70
CA PRO A 252 1.82 -15.47 -10.09
C PRO A 252 2.70 -14.44 -10.81
N LYS A 253 2.19 -13.24 -11.11
CA LYS A 253 2.98 -12.12 -11.61
C LYS A 253 3.77 -11.42 -10.50
N ASN A 254 3.32 -11.52 -9.25
CA ASN A 254 3.95 -10.90 -8.08
C ASN A 254 4.94 -11.89 -7.45
N VAL A 255 6.24 -11.55 -7.43
CA VAL A 255 7.26 -12.37 -6.76
C VAL A 255 6.93 -12.47 -5.28
N ASP A 256 6.71 -13.69 -4.79
CA ASP A 256 6.29 -14.01 -3.41
C ASP A 256 5.04 -13.23 -2.91
N GLY A 257 4.27 -12.67 -3.86
CA GLY A 257 3.12 -11.79 -3.61
C GLY A 257 3.51 -10.36 -3.20
N HIS A 258 4.66 -9.84 -3.65
CA HIS A 258 5.16 -8.47 -3.47
C HIS A 258 5.09 -7.64 -4.77
N GLY A 259 5.40 -6.34 -4.69
CA GLY A 259 5.48 -5.44 -5.84
C GLY A 259 4.17 -4.70 -6.11
N ILE A 260 3.90 -4.33 -7.37
CA ILE A 260 2.71 -3.56 -7.78
C ILE A 260 1.42 -4.36 -7.57
N GLY A 261 0.36 -3.70 -7.09
CA GLY A 261 -0.96 -4.28 -6.90
C GLY A 261 -2.00 -3.26 -6.39
N THR A 262 -3.22 -3.73 -6.13
CA THR A 262 -4.32 -2.93 -5.58
C THR A 262 -4.94 -3.56 -4.33
N ALA A 263 -5.47 -2.72 -3.45
CA ALA A 263 -6.11 -3.13 -2.21
C ALA A 263 -7.00 -2.00 -1.66
N ALA A 264 -7.24 -2.00 -0.35
CA ALA A 264 -7.77 -0.85 0.38
C ALA A 264 -7.09 -0.72 1.76
N ILE A 265 -7.14 0.48 2.33
CA ILE A 265 -6.74 0.80 3.71
C ILE A 265 -7.90 1.49 4.45
N SER A 266 -7.90 1.51 5.79
CA SER A 266 -8.74 2.46 6.54
C SER A 266 -7.92 3.66 6.97
N LEU A 267 -8.27 4.87 6.54
CA LEU A 267 -7.76 6.11 7.15
C LEU A 267 -8.67 6.51 8.33
N ILE A 268 -8.08 6.86 9.47
CA ILE A 268 -8.81 7.40 10.62
C ILE A 268 -8.81 8.92 10.50
N VAL A 269 -9.99 9.55 10.57
CA VAL A 269 -10.19 10.99 10.36
C VAL A 269 -10.63 11.72 11.62
N ASP A 270 -10.41 13.03 11.64
CA ASP A 270 -10.93 13.93 12.66
C ASP A 270 -12.38 14.36 12.39
N GLN A 271 -12.92 15.25 13.25
CA GLN A 271 -14.29 15.76 13.13
C GLN A 271 -14.56 16.61 11.87
N THR A 272 -13.52 16.97 11.11
CA THR A 272 -13.62 17.72 9.85
C THR A 272 -13.57 16.82 8.61
N GLY A 273 -13.19 15.55 8.78
CA GLY A 273 -12.91 14.59 7.71
C GLY A 273 -11.45 14.58 7.25
N ALA A 274 -10.56 15.33 7.92
CA ALA A 274 -9.13 15.35 7.63
C ALA A 274 -8.44 14.10 8.22
N PRO A 275 -7.45 13.50 7.54
CA PRO A 275 -6.72 12.36 8.10
C PRO A 275 -5.97 12.71 9.38
N THR A 276 -6.01 11.79 10.34
CA THR A 276 -5.16 11.82 11.54
C THR A 276 -3.78 11.21 11.24
N ASN A 277 -2.97 11.00 12.28
CA ASN A 277 -1.74 10.23 12.21
C ASN A 277 -1.97 8.71 12.44
N GLN A 278 -3.21 8.24 12.31
CA GLN A 278 -3.60 6.85 12.52
C GLN A 278 -4.32 6.26 11.29
N PHE A 279 -4.12 4.97 11.04
CA PHE A 279 -4.76 4.22 9.95
C PHE A 279 -4.80 2.72 10.29
N ARG A 280 -5.35 1.90 9.39
CA ARG A 280 -5.23 0.43 9.40
C ARG A 280 -4.65 -0.03 8.07
N TRP A 281 -3.70 -0.96 8.10
CA TRP A 281 -3.11 -1.55 6.89
C TRP A 281 -4.12 -2.21 5.94
N TYR A 282 -5.32 -2.58 6.42
CA TYR A 282 -6.47 -2.97 5.60
C TYR A 282 -7.78 -2.74 6.37
N PRO A 283 -8.94 -2.60 5.69
CA PRO A 283 -10.24 -2.46 6.35
C PRO A 283 -10.51 -3.59 7.35
N GLY A 284 -10.82 -3.21 8.59
CA GLY A 284 -11.06 -4.16 9.68
C GLY A 284 -9.84 -4.85 10.27
N ALA A 285 -8.60 -4.44 9.92
CA ALA A 285 -7.40 -4.96 10.61
C ALA A 285 -7.47 -4.70 12.13
N PRO A 286 -7.07 -5.65 12.99
CA PRO A 286 -7.19 -5.51 14.44
C PRO A 286 -6.28 -4.38 14.98
N LYS A 287 -5.09 -4.25 14.40
CA LYS A 287 -4.11 -3.21 14.66
C LYS A 287 -4.62 -1.85 14.13
N ILE A 288 -4.38 -0.80 14.92
CA ILE A 288 -4.34 0.58 14.41
C ILE A 288 -2.87 0.96 14.33
N ASP A 289 -2.42 1.27 13.13
CA ASP A 289 -1.08 1.80 12.88
C ASP A 289 -1.04 3.29 13.19
N GLN A 290 0.09 3.76 13.73
CA GLN A 290 0.28 5.17 14.08
C GLN A 290 1.65 5.66 13.62
N VAL A 291 1.66 6.83 13.00
CA VAL A 291 2.84 7.53 12.48
C VAL A 291 3.11 8.84 13.24
N PRO A 292 4.31 9.46 13.12
CA PRO A 292 4.65 10.68 13.87
C PRO A 292 3.88 11.94 13.46
N ALA A 293 3.31 11.97 12.26
CA ALA A 293 2.56 13.08 11.69
C ALA A 293 1.32 12.58 10.96
N ALA A 294 0.35 13.46 10.68
CA ALA A 294 -0.86 13.10 9.95
C ALA A 294 -0.56 12.50 8.57
N VAL A 295 -1.37 11.54 8.14
CA VAL A 295 -1.31 11.03 6.76
C VAL A 295 -1.63 12.19 5.81
N THR A 296 -0.78 12.42 4.82
CA THR A 296 -0.93 13.48 3.84
C THR A 296 -1.59 12.98 2.56
N LEU A 297 -2.48 13.82 2.02
CA LEU A 297 -3.20 13.59 0.77
C LEU A 297 -2.79 14.66 -0.24
N GLY A 298 -2.59 14.28 -1.50
CA GLY A 298 -2.15 15.18 -2.57
C GLY A 298 -2.88 14.94 -3.88
N HIS A 299 -3.31 16.02 -4.53
CA HIS A 299 -3.94 16.04 -5.85
C HIS A 299 -2.98 16.68 -6.86
N PHE A 300 -2.93 16.12 -8.06
CA PHE A 300 -2.09 16.61 -9.16
C PHE A 300 -2.90 17.53 -10.08
N THR A 301 -2.32 18.67 -10.46
CA THR A 301 -2.96 19.70 -11.30
C THR A 301 -2.06 20.07 -12.47
N GLY A 302 -2.62 20.11 -13.68
CA GLY A 302 -1.96 20.63 -14.90
C GLY A 302 -2.27 22.08 -15.24
#